data_AF-A0A7J6LET3-F1
#
_entry.id   AF-A0A7J6LET3-F1
#
_cell.length_a   1.000
_cell.length_b   1.000
_cell.length_c   1.000
_cell.angle_alpha   90.00
_cell.angle_beta   90.00
_cell.angle_gamma   90.00
#
_symmetry.space_group_name_H-M   'P 1'
#
loop_
_entity.id
_entity.type
_entity.pdbx_description
1 polymer ?
#
loop_
_entity_poly.entity_id
_entity_poly.type
_entity_poly.pdbx_seq_one_letter_code
_entity_poly.pdbx_strand_id
1 'polypeptide(L)'
;MSSNNVGSDVGSNSDDAGCVINTEWESWEIDPDDIKIEYRCGSGVTAEVFYGLWNGTAVAVKQIRLGGKRTDKLIRAFKRELSIMVKCRHPNLVLFMGAATKEEPIRVVCEFCEGGTLFDLLHNRDDVKLSWKQKLKMLIDIGKGITYLHACKPPIVHRDLKSLNLLLAERVDDEYDTPIMKIADFGMAKIKDDSNQDMTANAGTYHWMAPEVLVMYEILCRVIPYEETGLEAMKIALAVNR
;
A
#
# COMPACT_ATOMS: atom_id res chain seq x y z
N MET A 1 -30.88 10.11 64.60
CA MET A 1 -31.62 8.91 64.14
C MET A 1 -31.86 9.11 62.65
N SER A 2 -31.27 8.41 61.69
CA SER A 2 -30.42 7.22 61.65
C SER A 2 -29.69 7.30 60.28
N SER A 3 -28.37 7.25 60.25
CA SER A 3 -27.55 6.08 59.88
C SER A 3 -27.35 5.87 58.36
N ASN A 4 -26.15 6.24 57.92
CA ASN A 4 -25.23 5.60 56.95
C ASN A 4 -25.77 4.71 55.83
N ASN A 5 -25.31 4.97 54.60
CA ASN A 5 -24.53 3.94 53.89
C ASN A 5 -23.45 4.57 53.00
N VAL A 6 -22.20 4.30 53.36
CA VAL A 6 -20.99 4.58 52.57
C VAL A 6 -20.70 3.31 51.79
N GLY A 7 -20.87 3.36 50.48
CA GLY A 7 -20.45 2.31 49.55
C GLY A 7 -19.15 2.71 48.88
N SER A 8 -18.06 2.15 49.37
CA SER A 8 -16.75 2.09 48.75
C SER A 8 -16.80 1.27 47.45
N ASP A 9 -16.21 1.78 46.37
CA ASP A 9 -15.63 0.90 45.35
C ASP A 9 -14.25 1.44 44.93
N VAL A 10 -13.24 0.71 45.37
CA VAL A 10 -11.86 0.78 44.91
C VAL A 10 -11.72 -0.33 43.88
N GLY A 11 -11.44 0.04 42.64
CA GLY A 11 -11.19 -0.88 41.53
C GLY A 11 -10.16 -0.28 40.58
N SER A 12 -8.92 -0.68 40.79
CA SER A 12 -7.67 -0.30 40.13
C SER A 12 -7.52 -0.75 38.67
N ASN A 13 -6.55 -0.12 38.00
CA ASN A 13 -5.79 -0.57 36.82
C ASN A 13 -6.48 -0.40 35.46
N SER A 14 -5.82 -0.02 34.38
CA SER A 14 -4.43 0.34 34.07
C SER A 14 -4.42 0.64 32.58
N ASP A 15 -3.74 1.72 32.16
CA ASP A 15 -3.09 1.91 30.85
C ASP A 15 -3.56 1.02 29.69
N ASP A 16 -4.72 1.32 29.10
CA ASP A 16 -5.07 0.78 27.79
C ASP A 16 -4.72 1.82 26.72
N ALA A 17 -3.46 1.81 26.29
CA ALA A 17 -2.98 2.53 25.10
C ALA A 17 -3.48 1.84 23.81
N GLY A 18 -4.77 1.52 23.76
CA GLY A 18 -5.46 1.10 22.55
C GLY A 18 -5.89 2.34 21.76
N CYS A 19 -5.44 2.47 20.51
CA CYS A 19 -5.93 3.51 19.61
C CYS A 19 -7.44 3.28 19.35
N VAL A 20 -8.29 3.94 20.14
CA VAL A 20 -9.73 4.02 19.90
C VAL A 20 -9.94 4.64 18.51
N ILE A 21 -10.76 4.00 17.68
CA ILE A 21 -10.98 4.38 16.29
C ILE A 21 -11.95 5.57 16.22
N ASN A 22 -11.51 6.74 16.69
CA ASN A 22 -12.22 7.99 16.49
C ASN A 22 -11.23 9.02 15.95
N THR A 23 -11.09 9.05 14.63
CA THR A 23 -10.31 10.06 13.91
C THR A 23 -11.20 10.67 12.85
N GLU A 24 -11.42 11.97 12.99
CA GLU A 24 -12.14 12.82 12.05
C GLU A 24 -11.39 12.79 10.70
N TRP A 25 -11.91 11.98 9.76
CA TRP A 25 -11.48 11.96 8.36
C TRP A 25 -11.48 13.38 7.76
N GLU A 26 -12.36 14.25 8.28
CA GLU A 26 -12.59 15.61 7.83
C GLU A 26 -11.31 16.45 7.74
N SER A 27 -10.32 16.23 8.62
CA SER A 27 -9.05 16.98 8.58
C SER A 27 -8.11 16.58 7.43
N TRP A 28 -8.44 15.49 6.71
CA TRP A 28 -7.67 14.95 5.58
C TRP A 28 -8.34 15.19 4.23
N GLU A 29 -9.48 15.88 4.23
CA GLU A 29 -10.17 16.31 3.03
C GLU A 29 -9.40 17.47 2.38
N ILE A 30 -8.94 17.26 1.14
CA ILE A 30 -8.22 18.26 0.36
C ILE A 30 -9.19 18.97 -0.57
N ASP A 31 -9.03 20.29 -0.73
CA ASP A 31 -9.71 21.01 -1.81
C ASP A 31 -9.09 20.60 -3.16
N PRO A 32 -9.86 20.02 -4.09
CA PRO A 32 -9.31 19.61 -5.37
C PRO A 32 -8.63 20.73 -6.16
N ASP A 33 -8.99 21.99 -5.95
CA ASP A 33 -8.33 23.14 -6.59
C ASP A 33 -6.90 23.37 -6.07
N ASP A 34 -6.55 22.87 -4.88
CA ASP A 34 -5.18 22.92 -4.34
C ASP A 34 -4.24 21.89 -5.02
N ILE A 35 -4.80 20.96 -5.80
CA ILE A 35 -4.05 19.88 -6.44
C ILE A 35 -3.83 20.22 -7.92
N LYS A 36 -2.60 20.57 -8.26
CA LYS A 36 -2.19 20.76 -9.66
C LYS A 36 -1.71 19.44 -10.25
N ILE A 37 -2.54 18.82 -11.09
CA ILE A 37 -2.17 17.61 -11.84
C ILE A 37 -1.30 18.00 -13.04
N GLU A 38 -0.21 17.28 -13.27
CA GLU A 38 0.70 17.58 -14.39
C GLU A 38 0.71 16.48 -15.45
N TYR A 39 1.27 15.30 -15.14
CA TYR A 39 1.37 14.20 -16.12
C TYR A 39 0.98 12.86 -15.51
N ARG A 40 0.52 11.95 -16.36
CA ARG A 40 0.16 10.59 -15.97
C ARG A 40 1.43 9.78 -15.76
N CYS A 41 1.58 9.16 -14.60
CA CYS A 41 2.72 8.31 -14.26
C CYS A 41 2.36 6.83 -14.17
N GLY A 42 1.07 6.48 -14.14
CA GLY A 42 0.64 5.08 -14.12
C GLY A 42 -0.82 4.87 -14.55
N SER A 43 -1.12 3.67 -15.01
CA SER A 43 -2.46 3.23 -15.39
C SER A 43 -2.74 1.84 -14.80
N GLY A 44 -3.73 1.74 -13.92
CA GLY A 44 -4.26 0.46 -13.45
C GLY A 44 -5.69 0.24 -13.93
N VAL A 45 -6.21 -0.97 -13.72
CA VAL A 45 -7.58 -1.36 -14.08
C VAL A 45 -8.64 -0.50 -13.37
N THR A 46 -8.35 -0.06 -12.15
CA THR A 46 -9.33 0.64 -11.28
C THR A 46 -8.98 2.09 -11.00
N ALA A 47 -7.80 2.56 -11.41
CA ALA A 47 -7.35 3.91 -11.13
C ALA A 47 -6.26 4.38 -12.09
N GLU A 48 -6.25 5.68 -12.36
CA GLU A 48 -5.16 6.36 -13.04
C GLU A 48 -4.30 7.07 -11.99
N VAL A 49 -2.98 7.01 -12.13
CA VAL A 49 -2.06 7.69 -11.21
C VAL A 49 -1.35 8.79 -11.98
N PHE A 50 -1.39 9.99 -11.41
CA PHE A 50 -0.76 11.18 -11.95
C PHE A 50 0.30 11.71 -10.98
N TYR A 51 1.36 12.25 -11.54
CA TYR A 51 2.20 13.19 -10.83
C TYR A 51 1.47 14.54 -10.74
N GLY A 52 1.60 15.19 -9.58
CA GLY A 52 1.08 16.52 -9.37
C GLY A 52 1.81 17.27 -8.26
N LEU A 53 1.36 18.50 -8.02
CA LEU A 53 1.82 19.35 -6.94
C LEU A 53 0.64 19.68 -6.02
N TRP A 54 0.85 19.54 -4.71
CA TRP A 54 -0.07 20.02 -3.69
C TRP A 54 0.68 21.01 -2.81
N ASN A 55 0.29 22.28 -2.82
CA ASN A 55 1.00 23.37 -2.14
C ASN A 55 2.52 23.39 -2.41
N GLY A 56 2.91 23.12 -3.66
CA GLY A 56 4.31 23.06 -4.10
C GLY A 56 5.05 21.76 -3.76
N THR A 57 4.42 20.82 -3.06
CA THR A 57 4.99 19.50 -2.75
C THR A 57 4.65 18.49 -3.85
N ALA A 58 5.64 17.74 -4.33
CA ALA A 58 5.44 16.65 -5.28
C ALA A 58 4.58 15.52 -4.68
N VAL A 59 3.53 15.13 -5.39
CA VAL A 59 2.56 14.13 -4.94
C VAL A 59 2.16 13.16 -6.04
N ALA A 60 1.84 11.93 -5.64
CA ALA A 60 1.13 10.97 -6.46
C ALA A 60 -0.39 11.13 -6.24
N VAL A 61 -1.11 11.44 -7.31
CA VAL A 61 -2.57 11.63 -7.31
C VAL A 61 -3.22 10.44 -7.98
N LYS A 62 -3.80 9.56 -7.18
CA LYS A 62 -4.58 8.41 -7.66
C LYS A 62 -6.02 8.83 -7.87
N GLN A 63 -6.44 8.88 -9.13
CA GLN A 63 -7.81 9.17 -9.53
C GLN A 63 -8.63 7.88 -9.60
N ILE A 64 -9.70 7.84 -8.82
CA ILE A 64 -10.61 6.70 -8.72
C ILE A 64 -11.98 7.16 -9.23
N ARG A 65 -12.47 6.46 -10.24
CA ARG A 65 -13.84 6.64 -10.74
C ARG A 65 -14.72 5.60 -10.07
N LEU A 66 -15.77 6.06 -9.39
CA LEU A 66 -16.75 5.16 -8.81
C LEU A 66 -17.65 4.69 -9.96
N GLY A 67 -17.50 3.45 -10.40
CA GLY A 67 -18.37 2.91 -11.45
C GLY A 67 -19.84 2.96 -11.00
N GLY A 68 -20.68 3.72 -11.69
CA GLY A 68 -22.11 3.85 -11.39
C GLY A 68 -22.50 5.15 -10.68
N LYS A 69 -23.67 5.16 -10.03
CA LYS A 69 -24.14 6.35 -9.31
C LYS A 69 -23.39 6.51 -7.99
N ARG A 70 -22.72 7.63 -7.81
CA ARG A 70 -22.21 8.10 -6.52
C ARG A 70 -23.33 8.08 -5.47
N THR A 71 -23.19 7.26 -4.44
CA THR A 71 -24.10 7.21 -3.30
C THR A 71 -23.36 7.51 -2.01
N ASP A 72 -24.03 8.12 -1.04
CA ASP A 72 -23.41 8.42 0.26
C ASP A 72 -22.93 7.15 0.98
N LYS A 73 -23.57 6.00 0.72
CA LYS A 73 -23.13 4.71 1.26
C LYS A 73 -21.74 4.33 0.73
N LEU A 74 -21.51 4.48 -0.57
CA LEU A 74 -20.24 4.18 -1.21
C LEU A 74 -19.14 5.14 -0.73
N ILE A 75 -19.46 6.44 -0.63
CA ILE A 75 -18.53 7.45 -0.10
C ILE A 75 -18.18 7.19 1.36
N ARG A 76 -19.15 6.82 2.21
CA ARG A 76 -18.87 6.46 3.62
C ARG A 76 -17.99 5.22 3.73
N ALA A 77 -18.24 4.19 2.93
CA ALA A 77 -17.40 3.00 2.89
C ALA A 77 -15.97 3.35 2.46
N PHE A 78 -15.82 4.19 1.43
CA PHE A 78 -14.54 4.68 0.95
C PHE A 78 -13.77 5.48 2.02
N LYS A 79 -14.43 6.44 2.69
CA LYS A 79 -13.84 7.24 3.79
C LYS A 79 -13.39 6.37 4.96
N ARG A 80 -14.15 5.32 5.28
CA ARG A 80 -13.76 4.34 6.31
C ARG A 80 -12.47 3.61 5.93
N GLU A 81 -12.31 3.22 4.67
CA GLU A 81 -11.08 2.56 4.22
C GLU A 81 -9.88 3.54 4.21
N LEU A 82 -10.09 4.79 3.80
CA LEU A 82 -9.03 5.80 3.90
C LEU A 82 -8.62 6.12 5.35
N SER A 83 -9.54 5.99 6.32
CA SER A 83 -9.19 6.16 7.74
C SER A 83 -8.14 5.16 8.23
N ILE A 84 -7.99 4.02 7.56
CA ILE A 84 -6.90 3.06 7.82
C ILE A 84 -5.57 3.64 7.32
N MET A 85 -5.54 4.18 6.10
CA MET A 85 -4.35 4.77 5.50
C MET A 85 -3.84 5.97 6.31
N VAL A 86 -4.74 6.79 6.85
CA VAL A 86 -4.43 7.93 7.73
C VAL A 86 -3.57 7.53 8.94
N LYS A 87 -3.80 6.35 9.49
CA LYS A 87 -3.14 5.86 10.72
C LYS A 87 -1.83 5.14 10.45
N CYS A 88 -1.64 4.65 9.23
CA CYS A 88 -0.43 3.94 8.84
C CYS A 88 0.70 4.92 8.54
N ARG A 89 1.64 5.03 9.48
CA ARG A 89 2.85 5.84 9.32
C ARG A 89 4.07 4.98 9.60
N HIS A 90 4.80 4.65 8.54
CA HIS A 90 6.00 3.84 8.60
C HIS A 90 6.92 4.20 7.42
N PRO A 91 8.25 4.25 7.58
CA PRO A 91 9.16 4.65 6.51
C PRO A 91 9.06 3.79 5.24
N ASN A 92 8.70 2.51 5.40
CA ASN A 92 8.52 1.56 4.29
C ASN A 92 7.07 1.40 3.81
N LEU A 93 6.18 2.34 4.15
CA LEU A 93 4.87 2.47 3.54
C LEU A 93 4.81 3.80 2.78
N VAL A 94 4.06 3.84 1.68
CA VAL A 94 3.75 5.10 1.00
C VAL A 94 2.88 5.95 1.92
N LEU A 95 3.31 7.17 2.18
CA LEU A 95 2.65 8.15 3.01
C LEU A 95 1.38 8.66 2.33
N PHE A 96 0.25 8.40 2.97
CA PHE A 96 -1.01 9.05 2.65
C PHE A 96 -0.99 10.50 3.15
N MET A 97 -1.38 11.44 2.29
CA MET A 97 -1.36 12.88 2.58
C MET A 97 -2.77 13.48 2.66
N GLY A 98 -3.76 12.89 1.99
CA GLY A 98 -5.15 13.30 2.06
C GLY A 98 -5.96 12.79 0.87
N ALA A 99 -7.23 13.17 0.77
CA ALA A 99 -8.00 12.94 -0.45
C ALA A 99 -9.03 14.03 -0.71
N ALA A 100 -9.28 14.31 -1.99
CA ALA A 100 -10.43 15.07 -2.44
C ALA A 100 -11.56 14.09 -2.78
N THR A 101 -12.58 14.03 -1.94
CA THR A 101 -13.71 13.09 -2.06
C THR A 101 -15.02 13.76 -2.38
N LYS A 102 -15.13 15.10 -2.28
CA LYS A 102 -16.38 15.87 -2.49
C LYS A 102 -16.94 15.75 -3.91
N GLU A 103 -16.09 15.59 -4.91
CA GLU A 103 -16.44 15.48 -6.32
C GLU A 103 -15.86 14.21 -6.98
N GLU A 104 -16.20 13.97 -8.24
CA GLU A 104 -15.57 12.93 -9.06
C GLU A 104 -14.64 13.52 -10.13
N PRO A 105 -13.54 12.83 -10.48
CA PRO A 105 -13.04 11.60 -9.87
C PRO A 105 -12.54 11.85 -8.45
N ILE A 106 -12.65 10.84 -7.57
CA ILE A 106 -12.05 10.92 -6.24
C ILE A 106 -10.54 10.92 -6.42
N ARG A 107 -9.84 11.84 -5.73
CA ARG A 107 -8.39 11.97 -5.81
C ARG A 107 -7.77 11.60 -4.46
N VAL A 108 -7.04 10.50 -4.41
CA VAL A 108 -6.22 10.12 -3.26
C VAL A 108 -4.81 10.66 -3.46
N VAL A 109 -4.31 11.42 -2.50
CA VAL A 109 -3.02 12.10 -2.56
C VAL A 109 -2.04 11.39 -1.62
N CYS A 110 -0.92 10.96 -2.18
CA CYS A 110 0.17 10.30 -1.48
C CYS A 110 1.52 10.98 -1.80
N GLU A 111 2.55 10.67 -1.03
CA GLU A 111 3.91 11.05 -1.41
C GLU A 111 4.26 10.49 -2.80
N PHE A 112 4.99 11.28 -3.57
CA PHE A 112 5.53 10.81 -4.84
C PHE A 112 6.85 10.07 -4.61
N CYS A 113 6.97 8.85 -5.14
CA CYS A 113 8.17 8.03 -5.06
C CYS A 113 8.93 8.14 -6.38
N GLU A 114 10.03 8.90 -6.39
CA GLU A 114 10.77 9.27 -7.61
C GLU A 114 11.47 8.08 -8.27
N GLY A 115 11.77 7.04 -7.49
CA GLY A 115 12.42 5.82 -8.00
C GLY A 115 11.50 4.89 -8.79
N GLY A 116 10.20 5.19 -8.87
CA GLY A 116 9.25 4.39 -9.63
C GLY A 116 8.97 3.03 -8.98
N THR A 117 8.49 2.08 -9.78
CA THR A 117 8.14 0.74 -9.29
C THR A 117 9.35 -0.18 -9.24
N LEU A 118 9.33 -1.16 -8.33
CA LEU A 118 10.30 -2.25 -8.31
C LEU A 118 10.26 -3.04 -9.62
N PHE A 119 9.06 -3.20 -10.21
CA PHE A 119 8.90 -3.87 -11.50
C PHE A 119 9.76 -3.19 -12.58
N ASP A 120 9.69 -1.86 -12.69
CA ASP A 120 10.48 -1.11 -13.68
C ASP A 120 11.98 -1.25 -13.44
N LEU A 121 12.43 -1.21 -12.18
CA LEU A 121 13.84 -1.40 -11.83
C LEU A 121 14.35 -2.80 -12.21
N LEU A 122 13.53 -3.84 -12.02
CA LEU A 122 13.94 -5.22 -12.26
C LEU A 122 13.88 -5.60 -13.75
N HIS A 123 12.89 -5.10 -14.49
CA HIS A 123 12.57 -5.57 -15.83
C HIS A 123 12.81 -4.56 -16.96
N ASN A 124 12.82 -3.26 -16.67
CA ASN A 124 12.94 -2.20 -17.67
C ASN A 124 14.25 -1.39 -17.56
N ARG A 125 15.11 -1.71 -16.57
CA ARG A 125 16.38 -1.03 -16.29
C ARG A 125 17.56 -2.02 -16.27
N ASP A 126 17.87 -2.58 -17.44
CA ASP A 126 18.99 -3.52 -17.64
C ASP A 126 20.37 -2.87 -17.40
N ASP A 127 20.44 -1.54 -17.51
CA ASP A 127 21.64 -0.73 -17.25
C ASP A 127 22.05 -0.74 -15.78
N VAL A 128 21.10 -0.88 -14.86
CA VAL A 128 21.35 -0.86 -13.42
C VAL A 128 21.70 -2.25 -12.96
N LYS A 129 22.86 -2.46 -12.32
CA LYS A 129 23.25 -3.74 -11.72
C LYS A 129 23.10 -3.71 -10.20
N LEU A 130 22.08 -4.38 -9.70
CA LEU A 130 21.80 -4.44 -8.26
C LEU A 130 22.79 -5.34 -7.53
N SER A 131 23.51 -4.78 -6.57
CA SER A 131 24.37 -5.54 -5.67
C SER A 131 23.55 -6.41 -4.72
N TRP A 132 24.17 -7.44 -4.15
CA TRP A 132 23.51 -8.28 -3.15
C TRP A 132 23.07 -7.49 -1.91
N LYS A 133 23.87 -6.49 -1.53
CA LYS A 133 23.55 -5.58 -0.43
C LYS A 133 22.25 -4.80 -0.70
N GLN A 134 22.09 -4.27 -1.92
CA GLN A 134 20.86 -3.56 -2.32
C GLN A 134 19.66 -4.50 -2.33
N LYS A 135 19.79 -5.70 -2.89
CA LYS A 135 18.73 -6.73 -2.89
C LYS A 135 18.25 -7.08 -1.48
N LEU A 136 19.17 -7.36 -0.57
CA LEU A 136 18.85 -7.65 0.83
C LEU A 136 18.19 -6.45 1.53
N LYS A 137 18.69 -5.23 1.28
CA LYS A 137 18.10 -4.01 1.84
C LYS A 137 16.65 -3.83 1.40
N MET A 138 16.34 -4.05 0.12
CA MET A 138 14.97 -3.99 -0.40
C MET A 138 14.06 -5.00 0.29
N LEU A 139 14.50 -6.26 0.42
CA LEU A 139 13.72 -7.31 1.09
C LEU A 139 13.45 -6.99 2.56
N ILE A 140 14.46 -6.48 3.27
CA ILE A 140 14.32 -6.09 4.69
C ILE A 140 13.29 -4.96 4.83
N ASP A 141 13.35 -3.95 3.97
CA ASP A 141 12.41 -2.82 3.99
C ASP A 141 10.96 -3.27 3.73
N ILE A 142 10.76 -4.14 2.73
CA ILE A 142 9.44 -4.73 2.44
C ILE A 142 8.94 -5.52 3.66
N GLY A 143 9.79 -6.36 4.24
CA GLY A 143 9.45 -7.15 5.43
C GLY A 143 9.06 -6.29 6.63
N LYS A 144 9.76 -5.17 6.86
CA LYS A 144 9.42 -4.20 7.91
C LYS A 144 8.05 -3.57 7.66
N GLY A 145 7.77 -3.12 6.44
CA GLY A 145 6.48 -2.53 6.07
C GLY A 145 5.31 -3.51 6.28
N ILE A 146 5.46 -4.76 5.84
CA ILE A 146 4.43 -5.81 6.03
C ILE A 146 4.24 -6.14 7.52
N THR A 147 5.34 -6.25 8.27
CA THR A 147 5.29 -6.53 9.71
C THR A 147 4.56 -5.40 10.45
N TYR A 148 4.80 -4.14 10.09
CA TYR A 148 4.07 -3.00 10.64
C TYR A 148 2.56 -3.10 10.35
N LEU A 149 2.15 -3.42 9.12
CA LEU A 149 0.73 -3.57 8.77
C LEU A 149 0.07 -4.70 9.56
N HIS A 150 0.75 -5.84 9.72
CA HIS A 150 0.25 -6.97 10.50
C HIS A 150 0.17 -6.68 12.00
N ALA A 151 1.01 -5.78 12.51
CA ALA A 151 1.01 -5.36 13.91
C ALA A 151 -0.08 -4.30 14.23
N CYS A 152 -0.73 -3.72 13.21
CA CYS A 152 -1.83 -2.77 13.42
C CYS A 152 -3.02 -3.43 14.14
N LYS A 153 -3.88 -2.61 14.76
CA LYS A 153 -5.09 -3.09 15.45
C LYS A 153 -6.34 -2.40 14.85
N PRO A 154 -7.20 -3.14 14.12
CA PRO A 154 -7.04 -4.54 13.72
C PRO A 154 -5.87 -4.75 12.72
N PRO A 155 -5.32 -5.98 12.60
CA PRO A 155 -4.26 -6.28 11.63
C PRO A 155 -4.69 -5.95 10.21
N ILE A 156 -3.81 -5.32 9.45
CA ILE A 156 -4.05 -4.96 8.05
C ILE A 156 -3.32 -5.95 7.16
N VAL A 157 -4.06 -6.70 6.35
CA VAL A 157 -3.49 -7.61 5.34
C VAL A 157 -3.52 -6.91 3.98
N HIS A 158 -2.36 -6.83 3.32
CA HIS A 158 -2.21 -6.10 2.05
C HIS A 158 -3.05 -6.70 0.90
N ARG A 159 -3.08 -8.03 0.78
CA ARG A 159 -3.80 -8.84 -0.25
C ARG A 159 -3.35 -8.69 -1.71
N ASP A 160 -2.73 -7.59 -2.11
CA ASP A 160 -2.26 -7.35 -3.49
C ASP A 160 -0.74 -7.06 -3.55
N LEU A 161 0.07 -7.80 -2.80
CA LEU A 161 1.52 -7.53 -2.73
C LEU A 161 2.21 -8.06 -4.00
N LYS A 162 2.82 -7.16 -4.78
CA LYS A 162 3.52 -7.44 -6.04
C LYS A 162 4.49 -6.31 -6.37
N SER A 163 5.46 -6.53 -7.24
CA SER A 163 6.49 -5.53 -7.60
C SER A 163 5.93 -4.21 -8.17
N LEU A 164 4.73 -4.21 -8.76
CA LEU A 164 4.02 -3.00 -9.19
C LEU A 164 3.48 -2.14 -8.04
N ASN A 165 3.26 -2.73 -6.86
CA ASN A 165 2.81 -2.01 -5.65
C ASN A 165 3.96 -1.75 -4.67
N LEU A 166 5.20 -2.01 -5.09
CA LEU A 166 6.41 -1.73 -4.34
C LEU A 166 7.17 -0.62 -5.05
N LEU A 167 7.35 0.51 -4.37
CA LEU A 167 7.96 1.70 -4.93
C LEU A 167 9.32 1.97 -4.29
N LEU A 168 10.20 2.59 -5.06
CA LEU A 168 11.48 3.12 -4.57
C LEU A 168 11.31 4.60 -4.24
N ALA A 169 11.64 5.00 -3.01
CA ALA A 169 11.51 6.40 -2.61
C ALA A 169 12.29 7.35 -3.53
N GLU A 170 13.51 6.94 -3.89
CA GLU A 170 14.42 7.65 -4.79
C GLU A 170 14.94 6.69 -5.86
N ARG A 171 15.45 7.25 -6.96
CA ARG A 171 16.01 6.49 -8.07
C ARG A 171 17.29 5.77 -7.66
N VAL A 172 17.47 4.56 -8.18
CA VAL A 172 18.69 3.76 -8.04
C VAL A 172 19.33 3.67 -9.42
N ASP A 173 20.54 4.22 -9.56
CA ASP A 173 21.28 4.24 -10.82
C ASP A 173 22.54 3.38 -10.76
N ASP A 174 23.15 3.23 -9.59
CA ASP A 174 24.35 2.39 -9.44
C ASP A 174 24.37 1.57 -8.13
N GLU A 175 25.48 0.88 -7.88
CA GLU A 175 25.64 -0.03 -6.74
C GLU A 175 25.87 0.67 -5.39
N TYR A 176 26.19 1.97 -5.41
CA TYR A 176 26.46 2.78 -4.22
C TYR A 176 25.18 3.38 -3.64
N ASP A 177 24.14 3.53 -4.46
CA ASP A 177 22.81 3.96 -4.03
C ASP A 177 22.22 2.99 -3.00
N THR A 178 21.57 3.55 -1.99
CA THR A 178 20.88 2.76 -0.96
C THR A 178 19.37 2.79 -1.20
N PRO A 179 18.77 1.71 -1.74
CA PRO A 179 17.35 1.69 -2.01
C PRO A 179 16.53 1.78 -0.72
N ILE A 180 15.44 2.55 -0.78
CA ILE A 180 14.42 2.63 0.25
C ILE A 180 13.11 2.18 -0.37
N MET A 181 12.60 1.03 0.09
CA MET A 181 11.34 0.50 -0.44
C MET A 181 10.15 1.05 0.33
N LYS A 182 9.09 1.38 -0.39
CA LYS A 182 7.80 1.83 0.11
C LYS A 182 6.68 0.97 -0.47
N ILE A 183 5.81 0.44 0.39
CA ILE A 183 4.66 -0.36 -0.02
C ILE A 183 3.47 0.58 -0.28
N ALA A 184 2.91 0.52 -1.49
CA ALA A 184 1.72 1.26 -1.90
C ALA A 184 0.44 0.42 -1.74
N ASP A 185 -0.73 0.99 -1.99
CA ASP A 185 -2.01 0.25 -2.16
C ASP A 185 -2.53 -0.62 -0.99
N PHE A 186 -1.91 -0.58 0.19
CA PHE A 186 -2.24 -1.41 1.36
C PHE A 186 -3.59 -1.10 2.05
N GLY A 187 -4.22 0.05 1.76
CA GLY A 187 -5.51 0.46 2.32
C GLY A 187 -6.68 0.38 1.34
N MET A 188 -6.44 -0.07 0.10
CA MET A 188 -7.46 -0.13 -0.95
C MET A 188 -7.97 -1.55 -1.24
N ALA A 189 -7.44 -2.56 -0.54
CA ALA A 189 -7.72 -3.97 -0.79
C ALA A 189 -9.21 -4.32 -0.67
N LYS A 190 -9.91 -3.82 0.36
CA LYS A 190 -11.35 -4.07 0.53
C LYS A 190 -12.22 -3.30 -0.46
N ILE A 191 -11.79 -2.11 -0.90
CA ILE A 191 -12.51 -1.33 -1.91
C ILE A 191 -12.55 -2.11 -3.23
N LYS A 192 -11.42 -2.76 -3.60
CA LYS A 192 -11.31 -3.62 -4.78
C LYS A 192 -12.24 -4.84 -4.70
N ASP A 193 -12.42 -5.42 -3.50
CA ASP A 193 -13.34 -6.56 -3.29
C ASP A 193 -14.82 -6.16 -3.42
N ASP A 194 -15.24 -5.03 -2.85
CA ASP A 194 -16.64 -4.57 -2.88
C ASP A 194 -17.08 -4.03 -4.25
N SER A 195 -16.18 -3.44 -5.04
CA SER A 195 -16.48 -3.01 -6.41
C SER A 195 -16.55 -4.15 -7.42
N ASN A 196 -16.00 -5.33 -7.08
CA ASN A 196 -15.91 -6.51 -7.92
C ASN A 196 -16.92 -7.60 -7.53
N GLN A 197 -18.16 -7.22 -7.20
CA GLN A 197 -19.24 -8.20 -6.94
C GLN A 197 -19.51 -9.18 -8.11
N ASP A 198 -18.88 -9.00 -9.28
CA ASP A 198 -18.96 -9.90 -10.44
C ASP A 198 -17.63 -10.59 -10.85
N MET A 199 -16.58 -10.63 -10.02
CA MET A 199 -15.34 -11.35 -10.36
C MET A 199 -14.95 -12.42 -9.32
N THR A 200 -15.91 -13.25 -8.95
CA THR A 200 -15.67 -14.50 -8.18
C THR A 200 -15.20 -15.68 -9.05
N ALA A 201 -14.81 -15.49 -10.31
CA ALA A 201 -14.73 -16.62 -11.24
C ALA A 201 -13.57 -16.66 -12.25
N ASN A 202 -12.50 -15.85 -12.14
CA ASN A 202 -11.39 -15.94 -13.12
C ASN A 202 -9.96 -15.73 -12.57
N ALA A 203 -9.70 -15.97 -11.28
CA ALA A 203 -8.33 -16.09 -10.76
C ALA A 203 -7.81 -17.54 -10.89
N GLY A 204 -7.71 -18.01 -12.14
CA GLY A 204 -7.07 -19.28 -12.46
C GLY A 204 -5.55 -19.17 -12.29
N THR A 205 -5.01 -20.01 -11.42
CA THR A 205 -3.58 -20.33 -11.26
C THR A 205 -2.71 -19.24 -10.62
N TYR A 206 -2.51 -19.31 -9.29
CA TYR A 206 -1.22 -19.23 -8.54
C TYR A 206 -1.53 -19.40 -7.04
N HIS A 207 -1.86 -20.63 -6.60
CA HIS A 207 -2.37 -20.90 -5.24
C HIS A 207 -1.34 -21.50 -4.25
N TRP A 208 -0.03 -21.47 -4.55
CA TRP A 208 0.93 -22.26 -3.74
C TRP A 208 2.09 -21.47 -3.12
N MET A 209 2.24 -20.20 -3.46
CA MET A 209 3.28 -19.34 -2.87
C MET A 209 2.64 -18.06 -2.34
N ALA A 210 2.94 -17.73 -1.08
CA ALA A 210 2.53 -16.45 -0.52
C ALA A 210 3.18 -15.32 -1.33
N PRO A 211 2.48 -14.20 -1.59
CA PRO A 211 2.91 -13.16 -2.53
C PRO A 211 4.28 -12.55 -2.19
N GLU A 212 4.65 -12.49 -0.91
CA GLU A 212 5.98 -12.09 -0.45
C GLU A 212 7.10 -13.01 -0.94
N VAL A 213 6.81 -14.29 -1.14
CA VAL A 213 7.78 -15.26 -1.66
C VAL A 213 8.04 -14.98 -3.13
N LEU A 214 7.01 -14.68 -3.92
CA LEU A 214 7.15 -14.30 -5.33
C LEU A 214 8.00 -13.03 -5.48
N VAL A 215 7.71 -11.99 -4.69
CA VAL A 215 8.51 -10.77 -4.64
C VAL A 215 9.96 -11.05 -4.27
N MET A 216 10.21 -11.96 -3.31
CA MET A 216 11.56 -12.37 -2.97
C MET A 216 12.28 -12.97 -4.18
N TYR A 217 11.64 -13.90 -4.89
CA TYR A 217 12.22 -14.49 -6.10
C TYR A 217 12.51 -13.44 -7.18
N GLU A 218 11.60 -12.49 -7.44
CA GLU A 218 11.83 -11.41 -8.40
C GLU A 218 13.10 -10.61 -8.07
N ILE A 219 13.26 -10.19 -6.81
CA ILE A 219 14.42 -9.40 -6.38
C ILE A 219 15.72 -10.22 -6.48
N LEU A 220 15.68 -11.48 -6.05
CA LEU A 220 16.87 -12.33 -6.01
C LEU A 220 17.32 -12.73 -7.42
N CYS A 221 16.38 -13.15 -8.28
CA CYS A 221 16.65 -13.70 -9.60
C CYS A 221 16.62 -12.67 -10.73
N ARG A 222 16.07 -11.46 -10.52
CA ARG A 222 15.77 -10.40 -11.52
C ARG A 222 14.84 -10.78 -12.67
N VAL A 223 14.76 -12.05 -13.04
CA VAL A 223 13.93 -12.54 -14.15
C VAL A 223 13.11 -13.71 -13.65
N ILE A 224 11.79 -13.53 -13.59
CA ILE A 224 10.86 -14.65 -13.60
C ILE A 224 10.45 -14.83 -15.07
N PRO A 225 10.77 -15.96 -15.73
CA PRO A 225 10.16 -16.27 -17.01
C PRO A 225 8.69 -16.59 -16.75
N TYR A 226 7.83 -15.59 -16.84
CA TYR A 226 6.44 -15.71 -16.40
C TYR A 226 5.55 -16.47 -17.40
N GLU A 227 5.91 -16.64 -18.68
CA GLU A 227 4.91 -17.10 -19.67
C GLU A 227 5.23 -18.27 -20.61
N GLU A 228 6.43 -18.86 -20.65
CA GLU A 228 6.70 -19.89 -21.70
C GLU A 228 7.24 -21.25 -21.26
N THR A 229 7.62 -21.46 -20.00
CA THR A 229 8.40 -22.67 -19.67
C THR A 229 7.65 -23.86 -19.07
N GLY A 230 6.36 -23.73 -18.71
CA GLY A 230 5.62 -24.83 -18.08
C GLY A 230 6.33 -25.43 -16.85
N LEU A 231 7.22 -24.65 -16.23
CA LEU A 231 8.14 -25.10 -15.20
C LEU A 231 7.52 -24.73 -13.85
N GLU A 232 7.03 -25.74 -13.15
CA GLU A 232 6.44 -25.61 -11.83
C GLU A 232 7.38 -24.83 -10.90
N ALA A 233 6.83 -23.82 -10.22
CA ALA A 233 7.52 -22.96 -9.26
C ALA A 233 8.33 -23.74 -8.20
N MET A 234 7.98 -25.02 -7.99
CA MET A 234 8.68 -25.97 -7.11
C MET A 234 10.14 -26.24 -7.54
N LYS A 235 10.45 -26.26 -8.84
CA LYS A 235 11.83 -26.48 -9.33
C LYS A 235 12.74 -25.27 -9.10
N ILE A 236 12.17 -24.08 -9.03
CA ILE A 236 12.90 -22.83 -8.72
C ILE A 236 13.21 -22.78 -7.22
N ALA A 237 12.28 -23.22 -6.36
CA ALA A 237 12.52 -23.31 -4.92
C ALA A 237 13.56 -24.36 -4.52
N LEU A 238 13.65 -25.47 -5.25
CA LEU A 238 14.66 -26.51 -5.01
C LEU A 238 16.08 -26.10 -5.47
N ALA A 239 16.22 -25.11 -6.36
CA ALA A 239 17.54 -24.63 -6.81
C ALA A 239 18.28 -23.80 -5.74
N VAL A 240 17.60 -23.35 -4.70
CA VAL A 240 18.18 -22.55 -3.59
C VAL A 240 18.79 -23.44 -2.50
N ASN A 241 18.66 -24.77 -2.59
CA ASN A 241 19.18 -25.71 -1.61
C ASN A 241 20.39 -26.54 -2.11
N ARG A 242 21.20 -25.99 -3.04
CA ARG A 242 22.50 -26.53 -3.42
C ARG A 242 23.57 -25.45 -3.51
#